data_AF-A0A8J8APY5-F1
#
_entry.id   AF-A0A8J8APY5-F1
#
_cell.length_a   1.000
_cell.length_b   1.000
_cell.length_c   1.000
_cell.angle_alpha   90.00
_cell.angle_beta   90.00
_cell.angle_gamma   90.00
#
_symmetry.space_group_name_H-M   'P 1'
#
loop_
_entity.id
_entity.type
_entity.pdbx_description
1 polymer ?
#
loop_
_entity_poly.entity_id
_entity_poly.type
_entity_poly.pdbx_seq_one_letter_code
_entity_poly.pdbx_strand_id
1 'polypeptide(L)'
;MLFTIFGYALIYWLIRNYTSFGEVYSSITGEQIKGFLALLYYSLVTFTTLGYGDMHPTGGLKALSVIEALTGAVFMALIVAVIARKWMR
;
A
#
# COMPACT_ATOMS: atom_id res chain seq x y z
N MET A 1 10.77 4.20 -2.75
CA MET A 1 9.37 4.61 -2.97
C MET A 1 8.74 3.82 -4.10
N LEU A 2 9.11 4.02 -5.37
CA LEU A 2 8.51 3.20 -6.45
C LEU A 2 8.78 1.72 -6.25
N PHE A 3 10.04 1.32 -6.04
CA PHE A 3 10.38 -0.08 -5.76
C PHE A 3 9.65 -0.66 -4.54
N THR A 4 9.45 0.15 -3.48
CA THR A 4 8.73 -0.30 -2.27
C THR A 4 7.24 -0.50 -2.54
N ILE A 5 6.61 0.41 -3.29
CA ILE A 5 5.19 0.30 -3.70
C ILE A 5 5.00 -0.94 -4.60
N PHE A 6 5.83 -1.10 -5.64
CA PHE A 6 5.78 -2.28 -6.48
C PHE A 6 6.04 -3.58 -5.69
N GLY A 7 6.95 -3.53 -4.71
CA GLY A 7 7.23 -4.63 -3.80
C GLY A 7 6.01 -5.03 -2.96
N TYR A 8 5.32 -4.07 -2.33
CA TYR A 8 4.09 -4.35 -1.59
C TYR A 8 2.97 -4.87 -2.49
N ALA A 9 2.77 -4.29 -3.67
CA ALA A 9 1.82 -4.78 -4.66
C ALA A 9 2.09 -6.24 -5.06
N LEU A 10 3.36 -6.60 -5.27
CA LEU A 10 3.77 -7.97 -5.54
C LEU A 10 3.50 -8.88 -4.33
N ILE A 11 3.78 -8.43 -3.11
CA ILE A 11 3.49 -9.18 -1.89
C ILE A 11 1.98 -9.43 -1.74
N TYR A 12 1.12 -8.44 -1.93
CA TYR A 12 -0.34 -8.65 -1.91
C TYR A 12 -0.78 -9.66 -2.96
N TRP A 13 -0.22 -9.58 -4.17
CA TRP A 13 -0.51 -10.52 -5.24
C TRP A 13 -0.04 -11.94 -4.88
N LEU A 14 1.17 -12.10 -4.35
CA LEU A 14 1.70 -13.40 -3.93
C LEU A 14 0.89 -14.00 -2.78
N ILE A 15 0.61 -13.22 -1.73
CA ILE A 15 -0.18 -13.66 -0.58
C ILE A 15 -1.54 -14.15 -1.05
N ARG A 16 -2.20 -13.41 -1.92
CA ARG A 16 -3.49 -13.81 -2.49
C ARG A 16 -3.41 -15.15 -3.26
N ASN A 17 -2.40 -15.35 -4.09
CA ASN A 17 -2.33 -16.54 -4.96
C ASN A 17 -1.83 -17.80 -4.24
N TYR A 18 -1.01 -17.65 -3.20
CA TYR A 18 -0.30 -18.77 -2.56
C TYR A 18 -0.72 -19.02 -1.10
N THR A 19 -1.48 -18.13 -0.47
CA THR A 19 -1.83 -18.26 0.95
C THR A 19 -3.28 -17.84 1.22
N SER A 20 -3.86 -18.34 2.30
CA SER A 20 -5.17 -17.89 2.82
C SER A 20 -5.03 -16.83 3.92
N PHE A 21 -3.91 -16.10 3.95
CA PHE A 21 -3.58 -15.17 5.04
C PHE A 21 -4.50 -13.94 5.06
N GLY A 22 -5.06 -13.56 3.91
CA GLY A 22 -6.01 -12.47 3.77
C GLY A 22 -6.17 -12.04 2.32
N GLU A 23 -7.21 -11.26 2.05
CA GLU A 23 -7.54 -10.76 0.72
C GLU A 23 -7.93 -9.29 0.76
N VAL A 24 -7.82 -8.61 -0.38
CA VAL A 24 -8.27 -7.22 -0.56
C VAL A 24 -9.61 -7.23 -1.28
N TYR A 25 -10.59 -6.53 -0.72
CA TYR A 25 -11.95 -6.45 -1.25
C TYR A 25 -12.29 -5.02 -1.67
N SER A 26 -13.14 -4.89 -2.69
CA SER A 26 -13.80 -3.64 -3.03
C SER A 26 -14.87 -3.31 -2.00
N SER A 27 -14.84 -2.11 -1.44
CA SER A 27 -15.89 -1.60 -0.55
C SER A 27 -17.18 -1.28 -1.33
N ILE A 28 -17.10 -1.10 -2.64
CA ILE A 28 -18.25 -0.74 -3.50
C ILE A 28 -19.02 -2.00 -3.93
N THR A 29 -18.32 -3.00 -4.45
CA THR A 29 -18.94 -4.21 -5.00
C THR A 29 -18.94 -5.38 -4.03
N GLY A 30 -18.13 -5.31 -2.96
CA GLY A 30 -17.90 -6.45 -2.05
C GLY A 30 -17.10 -7.59 -2.69
N GLU A 31 -16.59 -7.41 -3.92
CA GLU A 31 -15.85 -8.44 -4.62
C GLU A 31 -14.35 -8.40 -4.30
N GLN A 32 -13.72 -9.57 -4.38
CA GLN A 32 -12.27 -9.70 -4.25
C GLN A 32 -11.54 -9.00 -5.40
N ILE A 33 -10.52 -8.21 -5.05
CA ILE A 33 -9.65 -7.57 -6.02
C ILE A 33 -8.63 -8.58 -6.54
N LYS A 34 -8.71 -8.89 -7.83
CA LYS A 34 -7.87 -9.91 -8.48
C LYS A 34 -6.74 -9.33 -9.34
N GLY A 35 -6.93 -8.14 -9.90
CA GLY A 35 -5.97 -7.55 -10.83
C GLY A 35 -4.71 -7.04 -10.13
N PHE A 36 -3.53 -7.34 -10.68
CA PHE A 36 -2.27 -6.78 -10.17
C PHE A 36 -2.26 -5.25 -10.19
N LEU A 37 -2.79 -4.63 -11.25
CA LEU A 37 -2.89 -3.17 -11.33
C LEU A 37 -3.79 -2.57 -10.25
N ALA A 38 -4.85 -3.26 -9.85
CA ALA A 38 -5.73 -2.82 -8.76
C ALA A 38 -5.04 -2.97 -7.40
N LEU A 39 -4.25 -4.02 -7.20
CA LEU A 39 -3.40 -4.17 -6.01
C LEU A 39 -2.25 -3.15 -5.97
N LEU A 40 -1.71 -2.77 -7.13
CA LEU A 40 -0.72 -1.69 -7.24
C LEU A 40 -1.34 -0.34 -6.89
N TYR A 41 -2.57 -0.08 -7.34
CA TYR A 41 -3.33 1.10 -6.93
C TYR A 41 -3.58 1.09 -5.41
N TYR A 42 -4.01 -0.03 -4.85
CA TYR A 42 -4.20 -0.17 -3.39
C TYR A 42 -2.92 0.13 -2.61
N SER A 43 -1.79 -0.44 -3.04
CA SER A 43 -0.48 -0.20 -2.46
C SER A 43 -0.08 1.28 -2.56
N LEU A 44 -0.29 1.92 -3.70
CA LEU A 44 0.00 3.35 -3.89
C LEU A 44 -0.82 4.22 -2.93
N VAL A 45 -2.13 3.98 -2.84
CA VAL A 45 -3.06 4.74 -1.97
C VAL A 45 -2.73 4.54 -0.50
N THR A 46 -2.33 3.32 -0.11
CA THR A 46 -1.94 2.99 1.27
C THR A 46 -0.58 3.60 1.62
N PHE A 47 0.43 3.43 0.76
CA PHE A 47 1.77 3.97 0.95
C PHE A 47 1.78 5.51 1.01
N THR A 48 0.94 6.17 0.22
CA THR A 48 0.81 7.63 0.27
C THR A 48 -0.07 8.12 1.41
N THR A 49 -0.64 7.21 2.20
CA THR A 49 -1.62 7.49 3.28
C THR A 49 -2.88 8.23 2.81
N LEU A 50 -3.17 8.16 1.50
CA LEU A 50 -4.32 8.81 0.89
C LEU A 50 -5.64 8.16 1.30
N GLY A 51 -5.68 6.82 1.33
CA GLY A 51 -6.74 6.05 1.98
C GLY A 51 -8.16 6.31 1.48
N TYR A 52 -8.42 6.25 0.17
CA TYR A 52 -9.75 6.48 -0.40
C TYR A 52 -10.88 5.60 0.17
N GLY A 53 -10.53 4.43 0.71
CA GLY A 53 -11.50 3.52 1.35
C GLY A 53 -12.34 2.70 0.37
N ASP A 54 -12.07 2.81 -0.93
CA ASP A 54 -12.66 2.02 -2.01
C ASP A 54 -12.22 0.55 -2.00
N MET A 55 -11.05 0.28 -1.42
CA MET A 55 -10.53 -1.06 -1.20
C MET A 55 -10.10 -1.24 0.26
N HIS A 56 -10.37 -2.40 0.84
CA HIS A 56 -9.97 -2.71 2.22
C HIS A 56 -9.39 -4.13 2.34
N PRO A 57 -8.32 -4.31 3.14
CA PRO A 57 -7.71 -5.61 3.38
C PRO A 57 -8.48 -6.36 4.48
N THR A 58 -8.47 -7.69 4.39
CA THR A 58 -9.04 -8.60 5.37
C THR A 58 -7.98 -9.55 5.93
N GLY A 59 -8.28 -10.19 7.06
CA GLY A 59 -7.34 -11.12 7.71
C GLY A 59 -6.01 -10.46 8.10
N GLY A 60 -4.92 -11.19 7.90
CA GLY A 60 -3.56 -10.74 8.20
C GLY A 60 -3.03 -9.64 7.28
N LEU A 61 -3.65 -9.40 6.12
CA LEU A 61 -3.27 -8.28 5.25
C LEU A 61 -3.47 -6.92 5.92
N LYS A 62 -4.37 -6.80 6.91
CA LYS A 62 -4.52 -5.58 7.71
C LYS A 62 -3.20 -5.14 8.35
N ALA A 63 -2.43 -6.08 8.90
CA ALA A 63 -1.14 -5.77 9.51
C ALA A 63 -0.12 -5.30 8.45
N LEU A 64 -0.12 -5.94 7.28
CA LEU A 64 0.75 -5.54 6.17
C LEU A 64 0.45 -4.11 5.71
N SER A 65 -0.83 -3.75 5.60
CA SER A 65 -1.25 -2.40 5.19
C SER A 65 -0.87 -1.32 6.20
N VAL A 66 -0.91 -1.64 7.50
CA VAL A 66 -0.40 -0.74 8.55
C VAL A 66 1.10 -0.52 8.41
N ILE A 67 1.87 -1.59 8.20
CA ILE A 67 3.32 -1.50 8.00
C ILE A 67 3.66 -0.70 6.73
N GLU A 68 2.90 -0.91 5.65
CA GLU A 68 3.05 -0.17 4.40
C GLU A 68 2.77 1.32 4.60
N ALA A 69 1.68 1.69 5.28
CA ALA A 69 1.34 3.08 5.57
C ALA A 69 2.41 3.75 6.45
N LEU A 70 2.93 3.04 7.46
CA LEU A 70 4.02 3.53 8.31
C LEU A 70 5.31 3.75 7.50
N THR A 71 5.65 2.80 6.63
CA THR A 71 6.79 2.94 5.71
C THR A 71 6.60 4.18 4.83
N GLY A 72 5.40 4.35 4.27
CA GLY A 72 5.01 5.52 3.50
C GLY A 72 5.22 6.84 4.22
N ALA A 73 4.73 6.95 5.45
CA ALA A 73 4.87 8.14 6.29
C ALA A 73 6.35 8.50 6.55
N VAL A 74 7.19 7.50 6.84
CA VAL A 74 8.64 7.70 7.02
C VAL A 74 9.29 8.23 5.74
N PHE A 75 8.97 7.65 4.58
CA PHE A 75 9.54 8.11 3.31
C PHE A 75 9.09 9.54 2.96
N MET A 76 7.83 9.90 3.19
CA MET A 76 7.35 11.26 2.96
C MET A 76 8.06 12.27 3.87
N ALA A 77 8.23 11.95 5.16
CA ALA A 77 8.99 12.79 6.09
C ALA A 77 10.44 12.99 5.64
N LEU A 78 11.09 11.93 5.15
CA LEU A 78 12.46 11.99 4.63
C LEU A 78 12.56 12.87 3.37
N ILE A 79 11.60 12.79 2.44
CA ILE A 79 11.58 13.66 1.26
C ILE A 79 11.50 15.12 1.69
N VAL A 80 10.52 15.45 2.54
CA VAL A 80 10.33 16.82 3.02
C VAL A 80 11.60 17.34 3.69
N ALA A 81 12.23 16.51 4.54
CA ALA A 81 13.46 16.89 5.22
C ALA A 81 14.66 17.10 4.27
N VAL A 82 14.81 16.25 3.24
CA VAL A 82 15.87 16.40 2.23
C VAL A 82 15.66 17.66 1.39
N ILE A 83 14.43 17.92 0.97
CA ILE A 83 14.08 19.13 0.21
C ILE A 83 14.34 20.35 1.09
N ALA A 84 13.80 20.41 2.32
CA ALA A 84 14.03 21.54 3.22
C ALA A 84 15.53 21.83 3.42
N ARG A 85 16.37 20.81 3.64
CA ARG A 85 17.82 20.97 3.78
C ARG A 85 18.50 21.51 2.51
N LYS A 86 17.99 21.21 1.32
CA LYS A 86 18.54 21.72 0.06
C LYS A 86 18.22 23.21 -0.15
N TRP A 87 17.07 23.69 0.34
CA TRP A 87 16.65 25.08 0.18
C TRP A 87 17.24 26.02 1.25
N MET A 88 17.64 25.47 2.41
CA MET A 88 18.31 26.23 3.47
C MET A 88 19.82 26.46 3.21
N ARG A 89 20.40 25.81 2.19
CA ARG A 89 21.78 26.01 1.73
C ARG A 89 21.77 26.92 0.51
#